data_AF-A0A848ZV54-F1
#
_entry.id   AF-A0A848ZV54-F1
#
_cell.length_a   1.000
_cell.length_b   1.000
_cell.length_c   1.000
_cell.angle_alpha   90.00
_cell.angle_beta   90.00
_cell.angle_gamma   90.00
#
_symmetry.space_group_name_H-M   'P 1'
#
loop_
_entity.id
_entity.type
_entity.pdbx_description
1 polymer ?
#
loop_
_entity_poly.entity_id
_entity_poly.type
_entity_poly.pdbx_seq_one_letter_code
_entity_poly.pdbx_strand_id
1 'polypeptide(L)' 'AEGYYPRFGLVYVDFSSQKRTVKLSGKWYSSFLKV' A
#
# COMPACT_ATOMS: atom_id res chain seq x y z
N ALA A 1 12.45 -7.02 16.80
CA ALA A 1 11.87 -6.75 15.46
C ALA A 1 10.63 -5.88 15.66
N GLU A 2 10.40 -4.86 14.83
CA GLU A 2 9.31 -3.85 15.01
C GLU A 2 7.90 -4.37 14.69
N GLY A 3 7.76 -5.66 14.33
CA GLY A 3 6.48 -6.26 13.95
C GLY A 3 5.87 -5.61 12.70
N TYR A 4 4.54 -5.61 12.61
CA TYR A 4 3.79 -5.02 11.49
C TYR A 4 3.30 -3.60 11.76
N TYR A 5 3.83 -2.95 12.81
CA TYR A 5 3.45 -1.59 13.17
C TYR A 5 3.80 -0.58 12.06
N PRO A 6 5.03 -0.56 11.51
CA PRO A 6 5.34 0.32 10.40
C PRO A 6 4.75 -0.22 9.07
N ARG A 7 4.18 0.68 8.26
CA ARG A 7 3.41 0.34 7.03
C ARG A 7 3.98 1.00 5.78
N PHE A 8 5.03 0.41 5.23
CA PHE A 8 5.79 0.97 4.09
C PHE A 8 5.18 0.74 2.70
N GLY A 9 4.26 -0.21 2.54
CA GLY A 9 3.73 -0.58 1.22
C GLY A 9 2.90 0.52 0.52
N LEU A 10 2.86 0.48 -0.81
CA LEU A 10 1.94 1.29 -1.64
C LEU A 10 0.47 0.84 -1.54
N VAL A 11 0.24 -0.32 -0.92
CA VAL A 11 -1.07 -0.93 -0.70
C VAL A 11 -1.29 -1.07 0.80
N TYR A 12 -2.43 -0.60 1.27
CA TYR A 12 -2.92 -0.88 2.62
C TYR A 12 -3.53 -2.28 2.66
N VAL A 13 -3.20 -3.04 3.70
CA VAL A 13 -3.79 -4.35 4.00
C VAL A 13 -4.54 -4.23 5.31
N ASP A 14 -5.84 -4.51 5.29
CA ASP A 14 -6.61 -4.74 6.50
C ASP A 14 -6.31 -6.18 6.97
N PHE A 15 -5.62 -6.33 8.10
CA PHE A 15 -5.24 -7.66 8.58
C PHE A 15 -6.41 -8.51 9.07
N SER A 16 -7.53 -7.89 9.45
CA SER A 16 -8.72 -8.61 9.92
C SER A 16 -9.47 -9.29 8.78
N SER A 17 -9.59 -8.60 7.64
CA SER A 17 -10.37 -9.05 6.48
C SER A 17 -9.52 -9.47 5.28
N GLN A 18 -8.21 -9.23 5.34
CA GLN A 18 -7.27 -9.36 4.21
C GLN A 18 -7.60 -8.46 3.00
N LYS A 19 -8.51 -7.49 3.15
CA LYS A 19 -8.84 -6.54 2.09
C LYS A 19 -7.64 -5.66 1.76
N ARG A 20 -7.42 -5.44 0.47
CA ARG A 20 -6.36 -4.56 -0.04
C ARG A 20 -6.94 -3.27 -0.61
N THR A 21 -6.31 -2.15 -0.28
CA THR A 21 -6.67 -0.82 -0.80
C THR A 21 -5.41 -0.13 -1.29
N VAL A 22 -5.38 0.26 -2.57
CA VAL A 22 -4.24 0.99 -3.14
C VAL A 22 -4.19 2.41 -2.54
N LYS A 23 -3.06 2.78 -1.95
CA LYS A 23 -2.84 4.13 -1.39
C LYS A 23 -2.69 5.15 -2.51
N LEU A 24 -2.78 6.43 -2.16
CA LEU A 24 -2.51 7.52 -3.11
C LEU A 24 -1.11 7.43 -3.71
N SER A 25 -0.10 7.05 -2.93
CA SER A 25 1.26 6.80 -3.43
C SER A 25 1.31 5.72 -4.51
N GLY A 26 0.53 4.65 -4.38
CA GLY A 26 0.42 3.60 -5.39
C GLY A 26 -0.26 4.08 -6.68
N LYS A 27 -1.31 4.89 -6.55
CA LYS A 27 -1.98 5.51 -7.72
C LYS A 27 -1.04 6.47 -8.45
N TRP A 28 -0.34 7.32 -7.69
CA TRP A 28 0.65 8.23 -8.25
C TRP A 28 1.77 7.48 -8.98
N TYR A 29 2.32 6.43 -8.35
CA TYR A 29 3.39 5.64 -8.95
C TYR A 29 2.94 4.95 -10.25
N SER A 30 1.70 4.46 -10.29
CA SER A 30 1.11 3.94 -11.53
C SER A 30 1.03 5.00 -12.63
N SER A 31 0.61 6.23 -12.32
CA SER A 31 0.58 7.32 -13.30
C SER A 31 1.97 7.73 -13.76
N PHE A 32 2.94 7.77 -12.85
CA PHE A 32 4.33 8.10 -13.16
C PHE A 32 4.95 7.14 -14.18
N LEU A 33 4.61 5.85 -14.11
CA LEU A 33 5.14 4.82 -15.01
C LEU A 33 4.43 4.74 -16.36
N LYS A 34 3.32 5.47 -16.57
CA LYS A 34 2.62 5.50 -17.85
C LYS A 34 3.36 6.46 -18.78
N VAL A 35 4.17 5.88 -19.67
CA VAL A 35 4.82 6.53 -20.82
C VAL A 35 3.83 6.70 -21.96
#